data_AF-A0A2V7N2A1-F1
#
_entry.id   AF-A0A2V7N2A1-F1
#
_cell.length_a   1.000
_cell.length_b   1.000
_cell.length_c   1.000
_cell.angle_alpha   90.00
_cell.angle_beta   90.00
_cell.angle_gamma   90.00
#
_symmetry.space_group_name_H-M   'P 1'
#
loop_
_entity.id
_entity.type
_entity.pdbx_description
1 polymer ?
#
loop_
_entity_poly.entity_id
_entity_poly.type
_entity_poly.pdbx_seq_one_letter_code
_entity_poly.pdbx_strand_id
1 'polypeptide(L)'
;MVGALPNEPRESALHAIADLVAHRLDADSSASLVIDAIHAGLRGGRLLDVSHAVLEEQQRGRTWAESFARVRDELPDVPPAPKPGEGTVQRARRPSSVSKAPTPP
;
A
#
# COMPACT_ATOMS: atom_id res chain seq x y z
N MET A 1 22.68 8.85 14.95
CA MET A 1 23.55 8.18 13.97
C MET A 1 22.65 7.25 13.16
N VAL A 2 22.17 7.69 11.99
CA VAL A 2 21.29 6.88 11.13
C VAL A 2 22.16 5.81 10.48
N GLY A 3 21.99 4.56 10.91
CA GLY A 3 22.67 3.41 10.31
C GLY A 3 22.22 3.29 8.86
N ALA A 4 23.14 3.53 7.93
CA ALA A 4 22.91 3.23 6.53
C ALA A 4 22.70 1.72 6.41
N LEU A 5 21.45 1.30 6.24
CA LEU A 5 21.12 -0.09 5.96
C LEU A 5 21.84 -0.52 4.67
N PRO A 6 22.60 -1.63 4.70
CA PRO A 6 23.42 -2.05 3.59
C PRO A 6 22.51 -2.59 2.49
N ASN A 7 22.40 -1.83 1.41
CA ASN A 7 22.03 -2.30 0.07
C ASN A 7 20.70 -3.07 -0.05
N GLU A 8 19.70 -2.70 0.75
CA GLU A 8 18.31 -3.09 0.53
C GLU A 8 17.64 -2.12 -0.44
N PRO A 9 16.58 -2.51 -1.18
CA PRO A 9 15.94 -1.63 -2.14
C PRO A 9 15.32 -0.45 -1.38
N ARG A 10 16.12 0.62 -1.25
CA ARG A 10 15.74 1.93 -0.75
C ARG A 10 14.45 2.40 -1.42
N GLU A 11 14.28 2.02 -2.67
CA GLU A 11 13.06 2.23 -3.46
C GLU A 11 11.81 1.70 -2.76
N SER A 12 11.79 0.47 -2.23
CA SER A 12 10.59 -0.08 -1.57
C SER A 12 10.26 0.66 -0.27
N ALA A 13 11.28 1.02 0.52
CA ALA A 13 11.09 1.81 1.73
C ALA A 13 10.57 3.22 1.40
N LEU A 14 11.17 3.89 0.41
CA LEU A 14 10.71 5.21 -0.04
C LEU A 14 9.31 5.15 -0.64
N HIS A 15 8.97 4.09 -1.37
CA HIS A 15 7.65 3.90 -1.93
C HIS A 15 6.60 3.70 -0.84
N ALA A 16 6.88 2.86 0.17
CA ALA A 16 5.99 2.68 1.31
C ALA A 16 5.75 4.01 2.06
N ILE A 17 6.81 4.80 2.29
CA ILE A 17 6.69 6.14 2.91
C ILE A 17 5.87 7.08 2.01
N ALA A 18 6.15 7.11 0.71
CA ALA A 18 5.45 7.97 -0.24
C ALA A 18 3.96 7.63 -0.33
N ASP A 19 3.62 6.34 -0.29
CA ASP A 19 2.24 5.85 -0.27
C ASP A 19 1.51 6.33 0.99
N LEU A 20 2.12 6.20 2.18
CA LEU A 20 1.54 6.73 3.42
C LEU A 20 1.39 8.27 3.36
N VAL A 21 2.41 9.00 2.91
CA VAL A 21 2.34 10.46 2.79
C VAL A 21 1.27 10.91 1.79
N ALA A 22 1.09 10.18 0.68
CA ALA A 22 0.03 10.44 -0.29
C ALA A 22 -1.38 10.33 0.32
N HIS A 23 -1.54 9.49 1.34
CA HIS A 23 -2.77 9.31 2.11
C HIS A 23 -2.91 10.29 3.29
N ARG A 24 -2.14 11.40 3.28
CA ARG A 24 -2.14 12.45 4.31
C ARG A 24 -1.57 12.02 5.66
N LEU A 25 -0.79 10.93 5.72
CA LEU A 25 -0.07 10.59 6.93
C LEU A 25 1.15 11.49 7.11
N ASP A 26 1.52 11.72 8.37
CA ASP A 26 2.73 12.43 8.74
C ASP A 26 3.98 11.66 8.29
N ALA A 27 4.93 12.38 7.70
CA ALA A 27 6.12 11.78 7.10
C ALA A 27 7.06 11.18 8.15
N ASP A 28 7.15 11.78 9.34
CA ASP A 28 8.01 11.31 10.42
C ASP A 28 7.45 10.01 11.03
N SER A 29 6.14 9.98 11.28
CA SER A 29 5.41 8.80 11.74
C SER A 29 5.51 7.64 10.74
N SER A 30 5.38 7.96 9.44
CA SER A 30 5.51 6.99 8.35
C SER A 30 6.92 6.42 8.25
N ALA A 31 7.95 7.27 8.33
CA ALA A 31 9.34 6.85 8.33
C ALA A 31 9.67 5.98 9.56
N SER A 32 9.17 6.35 10.73
CA SER A 32 9.35 5.59 11.98
C SER A 32 8.76 4.18 11.86
N LEU A 33 7.56 4.02 11.30
CA LEU A 33 6.97 2.70 11.07
C LEU A 33 7.83 1.84 10.12
N VAL A 34 8.30 2.42 9.02
CA VAL A 34 9.11 1.70 8.04
C VAL A 34 10.46 1.30 8.62
N ILE A 35 11.05 2.13 9.48
CA ILE A 35 12.28 1.79 10.22
C ILE A 35 12.00 0.61 11.17
N ASP A 36 10.90 0.62 11.91
CA ASP A 36 10.52 -0.49 12.80
C ASP A 36 10.30 -1.79 12.03
N ALA A 37 9.65 -1.72 10.86
CA ALA A 37 9.45 -2.86 9.97
C ALA A 37 10.79 -3.45 9.47
N ILE A 38 11.74 -2.59 9.09
CA ILE A 38 13.09 -3.01 8.68
C ILE A 38 13.84 -3.66 9.85
N HIS A 39 13.76 -3.08 11.05
CA HIS A 39 14.36 -3.64 12.25
C HIS A 39 13.74 -4.98 12.65
N ALA A 40 12.44 -5.18 12.38
CA ALA A 40 11.76 -6.47 12.53
C ALA A 40 12.13 -7.49 11.42
N GLY A 41 12.94 -7.09 10.44
CA GLY A 41 13.43 -7.96 9.37
C GLY A 41 12.59 -7.97 8.10
N LEU A 42 11.60 -7.08 7.96
CA LEU A 42 10.84 -6.93 6.72
C LEU A 42 11.64 -6.19 5.65
N ARG A 43 11.52 -6.67 4.42
CA ARG A 43 12.36 -6.27 3.29
C ARG A 43 11.55 -6.22 1.99
N GLY A 44 11.95 -5.34 1.07
CA GLY A 44 11.36 -5.26 -0.27
C GLY A 44 9.84 -5.09 -0.26
N GLY A 45 9.13 -5.95 -1.01
CA GLY A 45 7.66 -5.90 -1.13
C GLY A 45 6.90 -6.01 0.20
N ARG A 46 7.49 -6.61 1.23
CA ARG A 46 6.85 -6.68 2.57
C ARG A 46 6.73 -5.31 3.24
N LEU A 47 7.55 -4.32 2.86
CA LEU A 47 7.41 -2.95 3.35
C LEU A 47 6.18 -2.26 2.72
N LEU A 48 5.77 -2.67 1.53
CA LEU A 48 4.54 -2.20 0.90
C LEU A 48 3.30 -2.82 1.56
N ASP A 49 3.41 -4.08 1.97
CA ASP A 49 2.34 -4.73 2.76
C ASP A 49 2.11 -3.98 4.08
N VAL A 50 3.17 -3.44 4.70
CA VAL A 50 3.08 -2.59 5.90
C VAL A 50 2.32 -1.29 5.62
N SER A 51 2.61 -0.59 4.51
CA SER A 51 1.85 0.64 4.19
C SER A 51 0.38 0.32 3.91
N HIS A 52 0.12 -0.75 3.17
CA HIS A 52 -1.23 -1.20 2.85
C HIS A 52 -2.03 -1.59 4.11
N ALA A 53 -1.40 -2.32 5.04
CA ALA A 53 -2.05 -2.72 6.30
C ALA A 53 -2.50 -1.49 7.11
N VAL A 54 -1.66 -0.45 7.22
CA VAL A 54 -2.05 0.80 7.91
C VAL A 54 -3.24 1.47 7.22
N LEU A 55 -3.26 1.49 5.88
CA LEU A 55 -4.36 2.06 5.13
C LEU A 55 -5.67 1.27 5.31
N GLU A 56 -5.60 -0.06 5.41
CA GLU A 56 -6.79 -0.87 5.72
C GLU A 56 -7.35 -0.57 7.10
N GLU A 57 -6.47 -0.45 8.10
CA GLU A 57 -6.86 -0.14 9.48
C GLU A 57 -7.54 1.24 9.55
N GLN A 58 -7.02 2.22 8.80
CA GLN A 58 -7.67 3.52 8.68
C GLN A 58 -9.02 3.43 7.97
N GLN A 59 -9.13 2.66 6.89
CA GLN A 59 -10.39 2.46 6.17
C GLN A 59 -11.46 1.77 7.04
N ARG A 60 -11.03 0.96 8.01
CA ARG A 60 -11.91 0.39 9.05
C ARG A 60 -12.39 1.41 10.09
N GLY A 61 -11.99 2.69 9.96
CA GLY A 61 -12.43 3.80 10.80
C GLY A 61 -11.61 3.99 12.07
N ARG A 62 -10.45 3.32 12.20
CA ARG A 62 -9.53 3.57 13.32
C ARG A 62 -8.83 4.90 13.17
N THR A 63 -8.30 5.39 14.29
CA THR A 63 -7.40 6.54 14.24
C THR A 63 -6.04 6.13 13.67
N TRP A 64 -5.27 7.10 13.17
CA TRP A 64 -3.93 6.83 12.68
C TRP A 64 -3.04 6.21 13.75
N ALA A 65 -3.07 6.73 14.97
CA ALA A 65 -2.27 6.23 16.09
C ALA A 65 -2.60 4.75 16.40
N GLU A 66 -3.88 4.38 16.40
CA GLU A 66 -4.30 2.98 16.58
C GLU A 66 -3.88 2.10 15.41
N SER A 67 -4.00 2.60 14.18
CA SER A 67 -3.59 1.88 12.98
C SER A 67 -2.08 1.58 12.99
N PHE A 68 -1.25 2.56 13.36
CA PHE A 68 0.18 2.38 13.53
C PHE A 68 0.52 1.41 14.66
N ALA A 69 -0.13 1.55 15.82
CA ALA A 69 0.10 0.66 16.96
C ALA A 69 -0.25 -0.80 16.60
N ARG A 70 -1.38 -0.99 15.90
CA ARG A 70 -1.82 -2.32 15.47
C ARG A 70 -0.85 -2.97 14.49
N VAL A 71 -0.41 -2.23 13.47
CA VAL A 71 0.54 -2.77 12.49
C VAL A 71 1.89 -3.05 13.13
N ARG A 72 2.33 -2.23 14.10
CA ARG A 72 3.54 -2.51 14.89
C ARG A 72 3.44 -3.80 15.70
N ASP A 73 2.30 -4.04 16.35
CA ASP A 73 2.05 -5.27 17.11
C ASP A 73 2.05 -6.52 16.22
N GLU A 74 1.70 -6.35 14.93
CA GLU A 74 1.67 -7.44 13.95
C GLU A 74 3.02 -7.65 13.25
N LEU A 75 4.06 -6.85 13.53
CA LEU A 75 5.39 -7.09 12.96
C LEU A 75 6.07 -8.32 13.58
N PRO A 76 6.74 -9.17 12.76
CA PRO A 76 6.89 -9.12 11.30
C PRO A 76 5.79 -9.87 10.51
N ASP A 77 4.78 -10.39 11.18
CA ASP A 77 3.69 -11.19 10.62
C ASP A 77 2.55 -10.37 9.98
N VAL A 78 2.85 -9.16 9.48
CA VAL A 78 1.87 -8.28 8.84
C VAL A 78 1.22 -9.00 7.64
N PRO A 79 -0.12 -9.03 7.58
CA PRO A 79 -0.83 -9.69 6.50
C PRO A 79 -0.50 -9.05 5.15
N PRO A 80 -0.26 -9.86 4.10
CA PRO A 80 0.00 -9.33 2.77
C PRO A 80 -1.23 -8.60 2.23
N ALA A 81 -1.01 -7.55 1.45
CA ALA A 81 -2.11 -6.82 0.84
C ALA A 81 -3.01 -7.76 0.01
N PRO A 82 -4.35 -7.68 0.14
CA PRO A 82 -5.26 -8.43 -0.71
C PRO A 82 -4.99 -8.08 -2.18
N LYS A 83 -4.77 -9.11 -3.01
CA LYS A 83 -4.65 -8.94 -4.46
C LYS A 83 -5.93 -8.23 -4.95
N PRO A 84 -5.84 -7.20 -5.80
CA PRO A 84 -7.02 -6.58 -6.39
C PRO A 84 -7.87 -7.68 -7.02
N GLY A 85 -9.08 -7.88 -6.51
CA GLY A 85 -9.97 -8.91 -7.02
C GLY A 85 -10.16 -8.70 -8.52
N GLU A 86 -10.01 -9.77 -9.30
CA GLU A 86 -10.13 -9.76 -10.76
C GLU A 86 -11.50 -9.24 -11.26
N GLY A 87 -12.45 -8.97 -10.35
CA GLY A 87 -13.77 -8.41 -10.62
C GLY A 87 -13.84 -6.92 -10.90
N THR A 88 -12.86 -6.10 -10.51
CA THR A 88 -12.94 -4.63 -10.71
C THR A 88 -12.51 -4.20 -12.12
N VAL A 89 -11.83 -5.07 -12.88
CA VAL A 89 -11.33 -4.77 -14.23
C VAL A 89 -12.38 -4.96 -15.33
N GLN A 90 -13.58 -5.48 -15.03
CA GLN A 90 -14.64 -5.65 -16.03
C GLN A 90 -15.35 -4.34 -16.41
N ARG A 91 -15.34 -3.31 -15.56
CA ARG A 91 -16.06 -2.05 -15.86
C ARG A 91 -15.27 -1.07 -16.74
N ALA A 92 -13.99 -1.36 -17.02
CA ALA A 92 -13.20 -0.63 -18.00
C ALA A 92 -13.30 -1.21 -19.43
N ARG A 93 -14.26 -2.12 -19.70
CA ARG A 93 -14.54 -2.60 -21.05
C ARG A 93 -15.43 -1.61 -21.80
N ARG A 94 -14.78 -0.82 -22.67
CA ARG A 94 -15.26 -0.17 -23.90
C ARG A 94 -16.56 0.66 -23.82
N PRO A 95 -16.53 1.96 -24.20
CA PRO A 95 -17.76 2.60 -24.67
C PRO A 95 -18.27 1.80 -25.88
N SER A 96 -19.47 1.27 -25.73
CA SER A 96 -20.24 0.57 -26.74
C SER A 96 -20.55 1.52 -27.90
N SER A 97 -19.70 1.56 -28.94
CA SER A 97 -20.10 2.04 -30.26
C SER A 97 -20.94 0.96 -30.95
N VAL A 98 -22.14 0.72 -30.39
CA VAL A 98 -23.23 0.13 -31.16
C VAL A 98 -23.93 1.29 -31.85
N SER A 99 -23.54 1.57 -33.09
CA SER A 99 -24.41 2.33 -34.01
C SER A 99 -24.34 1.67 -35.38
N LYS A 100 -25.32 0.78 -35.57
CA LYS A 100 -25.93 0.29 -36.81
C LYS A 100 -25.21 0.61 -38.12
N ALA A 101 -24.72 -0.43 -38.77
CA ALA A 101 -24.81 -0.51 -40.23
C ALA A 101 -26.27 -0.82 -40.62
N PRO A 102 -26.80 -0.17 -41.66
CA PRO A 102 -27.76 -0.81 -42.56
C PRO A 102 -27.19 -0.87 -43.99
N THR A 103 -27.10 -2.09 -44.53
CA THR A 103 -26.81 -2.44 -45.93
C THR A 103 -28.08 -2.22 -46.81
N PRO A 104 -28.00 -2.29 -48.15
CA PRO A 104 -28.58 -1.33 -49.10
C PRO A 104 -29.96 -1.75 -49.64
N PRO A 105 -30.56 -0.94 -50.54
CA PRO A 105 -31.10 -1.49 -51.79
C PRO A 105 -30.35 -0.99 -53.03
#